data_AF-X1IYB6-F1
#
_entry.id   AF-X1IYB6-F1
#
_cell.length_a   1.000
_cell.length_b   1.000
_cell.length_c   1.000
_cell.angle_alpha   90.00
_cell.angle_beta   90.00
_cell.angle_gamma   90.00
#
_symmetry.space_group_name_H-M   'P 1'
#
loop_
_entity.id
_entity.type
_entity.pdbx_description
1 polymer ?
#
loop_
_entity_poly.entity_id
_entity_poly.type
_entity_poly.pdbx_seq_one_letter_code
_entity_poly.pdbx_strand_id
1 'polypeptide(L)'
;PPITVTTTKTEGKELEKPDTGRIEGTKRVGAEMGEGLEFDHRLARLPAALKYLARGWSIIPVTLVDGKRRPPRGFRWKEYQKRLPTQEEIRSWWQRWPNVGIALVCGSVSKVYVLDIDPKNGGSLEGRSLPRGPVSETINDGQHHLFRYDIALPKRQGILPGVDFLAEGSYAVLPPSWGSYEWIEEPDGGELPELPQWVIDLVVRGACHPSKGKKRKKEGRISP
;
A
#
# COMPACT_ATOMS: atom_id res chain seq x y z
N PRO A 1 -29.14 13.17 -55.17
CA PRO A 1 -28.13 13.03 -56.24
C PRO A 1 -26.70 13.23 -55.73
N PRO A 2 -25.87 12.16 -55.68
CA PRO A 2 -24.47 12.27 -55.26
C PRO A 2 -23.57 12.64 -56.45
N ILE A 3 -22.58 13.50 -56.20
CA ILE A 3 -21.61 13.98 -57.18
C ILE A 3 -20.40 13.04 -57.20
N THR A 4 -20.08 12.57 -58.40
CA THR A 4 -18.99 11.66 -58.77
C THR A 4 -17.62 12.27 -58.50
N VAL A 5 -16.75 11.50 -57.83
CA VAL A 5 -15.31 11.79 -57.71
C VAL A 5 -14.59 11.08 -58.85
N THR A 6 -13.94 11.84 -59.73
CA THR A 6 -13.06 11.34 -60.79
C THR A 6 -11.62 11.26 -60.31
N THR A 7 -11.05 10.06 -60.40
CA THR A 7 -9.64 9.77 -60.14
C THR A 7 -8.85 9.95 -61.44
N THR A 8 -7.77 10.73 -61.41
CA THR A 8 -6.74 10.72 -62.47
C THR A 8 -5.40 10.31 -61.88
N LYS A 9 -4.86 9.24 -62.46
CA LYS A 9 -3.56 8.62 -62.24
C LYS A 9 -2.49 9.39 -63.03
N THR A 10 -1.36 9.72 -62.44
CA THR A 10 -0.15 10.09 -63.18
C THR A 10 1.10 9.56 -62.49
N GLU A 11 1.96 8.95 -63.29
CA GLU A 11 3.13 8.14 -62.93
C GLU A 11 4.39 8.97 -62.65
N GLY A 12 5.19 8.46 -61.72
CA GLY A 12 6.66 8.37 -61.72
C GLY A 12 7.55 9.47 -62.31
N LYS A 13 8.39 10.05 -61.46
CA LYS A 13 9.81 10.27 -61.80
C LYS A 13 10.69 10.25 -60.55
N GLU A 14 11.64 9.32 -60.58
CA GLU A 14 12.74 9.11 -59.64
C GLU A 14 13.77 10.25 -59.74
N LEU A 15 14.24 10.75 -58.61
CA LEU A 15 15.35 11.71 -58.51
C LEU A 15 16.24 11.38 -57.31
N GLU A 16 17.54 11.55 -57.55
CA GLU A 16 18.70 10.96 -56.88
C GLU A 16 18.95 11.44 -55.44
N LYS A 17 19.64 10.59 -54.67
CA LYS A 17 20.15 10.89 -53.33
C LYS A 17 21.45 11.70 -53.43
N PRO A 18 21.64 12.78 -52.67
CA PRO A 18 22.96 13.38 -52.51
C PRO A 18 23.71 12.77 -51.32
N ASP A 19 24.97 12.47 -51.62
CA ASP A 19 26.10 12.17 -50.76
C ASP A 19 26.34 13.27 -49.72
N THR A 20 26.57 12.91 -48.46
CA THR A 20 27.04 13.86 -47.43
C THR A 20 28.23 13.27 -46.70
N GLY A 21 29.39 13.75 -47.13
CA GLY A 21 30.69 13.49 -46.53
C GLY A 21 30.84 14.01 -45.10
N ARG A 22 31.79 13.35 -44.46
CA ARG A 22 32.51 13.63 -43.21
C ARG A 22 32.73 15.12 -42.92
N ILE A 23 32.29 15.55 -41.74
CA ILE A 23 32.79 16.76 -41.05
C ILE A 23 33.32 16.36 -39.66
N GLU A 24 34.60 16.61 -39.46
CA GLU A 24 35.33 16.44 -38.21
C GLU A 24 35.09 17.63 -37.27
N GLY A 25 35.04 17.34 -35.97
CA GLY A 25 35.56 18.22 -34.92
C GLY A 25 34.73 19.45 -34.53
N THR A 26 33.77 19.28 -33.63
CA THR A 26 33.42 20.33 -32.66
C THR A 26 33.41 19.74 -31.24
N LYS A 27 34.15 20.40 -30.35
CA LYS A 27 34.35 20.03 -28.94
C LYS A 27 33.00 19.85 -28.25
N ARG A 28 32.76 18.66 -27.70
CA ARG A 28 31.72 18.45 -26.69
C ARG A 28 32.18 19.13 -25.40
N VAL A 29 31.65 20.32 -25.15
CA VAL A 29 31.51 20.84 -23.79
C VAL A 29 30.63 19.85 -23.01
N GLY A 30 31.14 19.39 -21.86
CA GLY A 30 30.45 18.45 -21.01
C GLY A 30 29.11 19.03 -20.56
N ALA A 31 28.03 18.36 -20.95
CA ALA A 31 26.76 18.51 -20.29
C ALA A 31 26.83 17.64 -19.03
N GLU A 32 27.15 18.27 -17.90
CA GLU A 32 26.76 17.78 -16.58
C GLU A 32 25.23 17.73 -16.56
N MET A 33 24.68 16.55 -16.87
CA MET A 33 23.27 16.26 -16.69
C MET A 33 23.10 15.77 -15.25
N GLY A 34 22.32 16.55 -14.50
CA GLY A 34 22.27 16.54 -13.05
C GLY A 34 21.93 15.20 -12.41
N GLU A 35 22.43 15.08 -11.18
CA GLU A 35 22.08 14.04 -10.22
C GLU A 35 20.55 13.94 -10.08
N GLY A 36 20.08 12.70 -10.01
CA GLY A 36 18.69 12.32 -10.17
C GLY A 36 17.72 13.05 -9.24
N LEU A 37 16.57 13.41 -9.81
CA LEU A 37 15.37 13.71 -9.04
C LEU A 37 14.92 12.41 -8.36
N GLU A 38 15.43 12.13 -7.16
CA GLU A 38 14.76 11.21 -6.23
C GLU A 38 13.33 11.73 -6.04
N PHE A 39 12.35 10.95 -6.47
CA PHE A 39 10.94 11.26 -6.25
C PHE A 39 10.71 11.34 -4.73
N ASP A 40 10.47 12.55 -4.21
CA ASP A 40 10.22 12.70 -2.78
C ASP A 40 8.88 12.01 -2.45
N HIS A 41 8.97 10.76 -1.98
CA HIS A 41 7.82 9.96 -1.58
C HIS A 41 6.97 10.64 -0.50
N ARG A 42 7.42 11.71 0.16
CA ARG A 42 6.59 12.53 1.07
C ARG A 42 5.52 13.31 0.30
N LEU A 43 5.85 13.83 -0.88
CA LEU A 43 4.94 14.61 -1.72
C LEU A 43 3.79 13.75 -2.26
N ALA A 44 4.00 12.44 -2.41
CA ALA A 44 3.00 11.51 -2.93
C ALA A 44 1.93 11.09 -1.91
N ARG A 45 2.19 11.22 -0.60
CA ARG A 45 1.32 10.64 0.44
C ARG A 45 0.00 11.36 0.60
N LEU A 46 0.01 12.69 0.61
CA LEU A 46 -1.24 13.46 0.72
C LEU A 46 -2.16 13.20 -0.48
N PRO A 47 -1.69 13.28 -1.74
CA PRO A 47 -2.50 12.88 -2.91
C PRO A 47 -3.04 11.44 -2.81
N ALA A 48 -2.20 10.48 -2.38
CA ALA A 48 -2.64 9.09 -2.21
C ALA A 48 -3.70 8.93 -1.12
N ALA A 49 -3.54 9.61 0.03
CA ALA A 49 -4.51 9.61 1.11
C ALA A 49 -5.89 10.13 0.66
N LEU A 50 -5.91 11.18 -0.16
CA LEU A 50 -7.15 11.70 -0.76
C LEU A 50 -7.77 10.72 -1.76
N LYS A 51 -6.96 10.00 -2.54
CA LYS A 51 -7.44 8.92 -3.43
C LYS A 51 -8.05 7.75 -2.66
N TYR A 52 -7.47 7.38 -1.52
CA TYR A 52 -8.05 6.35 -0.66
C TYR A 52 -9.37 6.80 -0.03
N LEU A 53 -9.46 8.05 0.43
CA LEU A 53 -10.71 8.60 0.90
C LEU A 53 -11.80 8.55 -0.19
N ALA A 54 -11.46 8.89 -1.44
CA ALA A 54 -12.39 8.81 -2.57
C ALA A 54 -12.88 7.38 -2.89
N ARG A 55 -12.12 6.35 -2.47
CA ARG A 55 -12.54 4.93 -2.50
C ARG A 55 -13.45 4.53 -1.34
N GLY A 56 -13.74 5.44 -0.42
CA GLY A 56 -14.49 5.15 0.80
C GLY A 56 -13.64 4.48 1.88
N TRP A 57 -12.31 4.60 1.82
CA TRP A 57 -11.42 4.08 2.85
C TRP A 57 -11.16 5.13 3.92
N SER A 58 -11.40 4.75 5.18
CA SER A 58 -11.04 5.58 6.32
C SER A 58 -9.53 5.51 6.53
N ILE A 59 -8.84 6.63 6.32
CA ILE A 59 -7.39 6.71 6.51
C ILE A 59 -7.02 7.57 7.72
N ILE A 60 -5.84 7.31 8.29
CA ILE A 60 -5.27 8.08 9.41
C ILE A 60 -3.78 8.32 9.16
N PRO A 61 -3.20 9.40 9.74
CA PRO A 61 -1.76 9.61 9.68
C PRO A 61 -1.08 8.64 10.64
N VAL A 62 0.06 8.08 10.23
CA VAL A 62 0.85 7.16 11.06
C VAL A 62 2.32 7.59 11.07
N THR A 63 2.94 7.54 12.23
CA THR A 63 4.37 7.81 12.41
C THR A 63 5.16 6.51 12.47
N LEU A 64 6.44 6.57 12.09
CA LEU A 64 7.41 5.50 12.29
C LEU A 64 8.45 5.99 13.29
N VAL A 65 8.32 5.56 14.54
CA VAL A 65 9.21 5.95 15.65
C VAL A 65 9.67 4.68 16.35
N ASP A 66 10.98 4.51 16.55
CA ASP A 66 11.60 3.31 17.15
C ASP A 66 11.16 2.00 16.49
N GLY A 67 11.00 2.02 15.16
CA GLY A 67 10.53 0.88 14.37
C GLY A 67 9.04 0.56 14.51
N LYS A 68 8.26 1.41 15.20
CA LYS A 68 6.83 1.16 15.47
C LYS A 68 5.95 2.11 14.68
N ARG A 69 4.91 1.55 14.05
CA ARG A 69 3.91 2.29 13.26
C ARG A 69 2.72 2.66 14.15
N ARG A 70 2.61 3.94 14.51
CA ARG A 70 1.64 4.43 15.49
C ARG A 70 1.08 5.80 15.09
N PRO A 71 -0.20 6.11 15.35
CA PRO A 71 -0.71 7.45 15.13
C PRO A 71 0.10 8.50 15.91
N PRO A 72 0.26 9.72 15.37
CA PRO A 72 0.97 10.79 16.06
C PRO A 72 0.47 11.01 17.48
N ARG A 73 1.36 11.45 18.39
CA ARG A 73 0.97 11.73 19.78
C ARG A 73 -0.15 12.78 19.81
N GLY A 74 -1.22 12.47 20.54
CA GLY A 74 -2.41 13.32 20.66
C GLY A 74 -3.43 13.16 19.53
N PHE A 75 -3.16 12.34 18.51
CA PHE A 75 -4.13 12.04 17.47
C PHE A 75 -5.14 10.98 17.93
N ARG A 76 -6.44 11.29 17.84
CA ARG A 76 -7.54 10.44 18.34
C ARG A 76 -8.07 9.51 17.25
N TRP A 77 -7.25 8.55 16.81
CA TRP A 77 -7.60 7.72 15.66
C TRP A 77 -8.87 6.87 15.81
N LYS A 78 -9.28 6.55 17.05
CA LYS A 78 -10.47 5.73 17.34
C LYS A 78 -11.77 6.32 16.78
N GLU A 79 -11.82 7.63 16.57
CA GLU A 79 -12.98 8.29 15.95
C GLU A 79 -13.18 7.82 14.51
N TYR A 80 -12.09 7.60 13.77
CA TYR A 80 -12.10 7.18 12.38
C TYR A 80 -12.37 5.68 12.19
N GLN A 81 -12.61 4.94 13.28
CA GLN A 81 -13.24 3.61 13.23
C GLN A 81 -14.74 3.69 12.99
N LYS A 82 -15.36 4.86 13.18
CA LYS A 82 -16.83 5.03 13.09
C LYS A 82 -17.27 5.95 11.95
N ARG A 83 -16.35 6.74 11.39
CA ARG A 83 -16.60 7.66 10.28
C ARG A 83 -15.38 7.80 9.40
N LEU A 84 -15.60 8.22 8.16
CA LEU A 84 -14.52 8.68 7.29
C LEU A 84 -13.99 10.04 7.75
N PRO A 85 -12.69 10.33 7.56
CA PRO A 85 -12.18 11.69 7.67
C PRO A 85 -12.66 12.58 6.52
N THR A 86 -12.70 13.88 6.72
CA THR A 86 -12.91 14.84 5.62
C THR A 86 -11.60 15.13 4.87
N GLN A 87 -11.69 15.70 3.68
CA GLN A 87 -10.49 16.10 2.93
C GLN A 87 -9.69 17.17 3.68
N GLU A 88 -10.37 18.08 4.37
CA GLU A 88 -9.76 19.14 5.18
C GLU A 88 -8.99 18.57 6.36
N GLU A 89 -9.58 17.56 7.05
CA GLU A 89 -8.88 16.84 8.11
C GLU A 89 -7.61 16.21 7.57
N ILE A 90 -7.68 15.46 6.47
CA ILE A 90 -6.51 14.83 5.85
C ILE A 90 -5.42 15.87 5.51
N ARG A 91 -5.79 16.96 4.84
CA ARG A 91 -4.85 18.04 4.49
C ARG A 91 -4.20 18.64 5.73
N SER A 92 -4.99 18.88 6.79
CA SER A 92 -4.47 19.43 8.05
C SER A 92 -3.47 18.50 8.74
N TRP A 93 -3.63 17.18 8.63
CA TRP A 93 -2.71 16.22 9.24
C TRP A 93 -1.34 16.24 8.57
N TRP A 94 -1.29 16.31 7.25
CA TRP A 94 -0.02 16.41 6.51
C TRP A 94 0.62 17.79 6.64
N GLN A 95 -0.17 18.86 6.81
CA GLN A 95 0.37 20.17 7.17
C GLN A 95 1.03 20.15 8.56
N ARG A 96 0.38 19.50 9.54
CA ARG A 96 0.87 19.41 10.91
C ARG A 96 2.04 18.44 11.07
N TRP A 97 2.02 17.33 10.33
CA TRP A 97 3.04 16.29 10.39
C TRP A 97 3.49 15.89 8.97
N PRO A 98 4.40 16.64 8.33
CA PRO A 98 4.75 16.43 6.92
C PRO A 98 5.32 15.04 6.57
N ASN A 99 5.87 14.34 7.56
CA ASN A 99 6.59 13.07 7.37
C ASN A 99 5.78 11.81 7.74
N VAL A 100 4.49 11.93 8.04
CA VAL A 100 3.63 10.78 8.37
C VAL A 100 3.40 9.89 7.14
N GLY A 101 3.24 8.60 7.38
CA GLY A 101 2.68 7.65 6.44
C GLY A 101 1.16 7.65 6.47
N ILE A 102 0.56 6.74 5.71
CA ILE A 102 -0.88 6.53 5.61
C ILE A 102 -1.20 5.18 6.24
N ALA A 103 -2.25 5.12 7.07
CA ALA A 103 -2.81 3.83 7.48
C ALA A 103 -4.31 3.77 7.19
N LEU A 104 -4.76 2.63 6.68
CA LEU A 104 -6.14 2.23 6.50
C LEU A 104 -6.71 1.74 7.82
N VAL A 105 -7.85 2.29 8.27
CA VAL A 105 -8.62 1.72 9.38
C VAL A 105 -9.43 0.55 8.85
N CYS A 106 -9.16 -0.65 9.35
CA CYS A 106 -9.82 -1.87 8.92
C CYS A 106 -11.21 -2.02 9.59
N GLY A 107 -12.08 -2.80 8.97
CA GLY A 107 -13.42 -3.08 9.45
C GLY A 107 -14.51 -2.40 8.64
N SER A 108 -15.66 -2.22 9.29
CA SER A 108 -16.91 -1.80 8.66
C SER A 108 -16.82 -0.40 8.02
N VAL A 109 -16.07 0.52 8.64
CA VAL A 109 -15.94 1.91 8.17
C VAL A 109 -15.29 2.02 6.78
N SER A 110 -14.31 1.17 6.47
CA SER A 110 -13.64 1.14 5.16
C SER A 110 -14.16 0.00 4.27
N LYS A 111 -14.94 -0.91 4.84
CA LYS A 111 -15.36 -2.18 4.22
C LYS A 111 -14.17 -3.07 3.82
N VAL A 112 -13.11 -3.09 4.63
CA VAL A 112 -11.87 -3.84 4.33
C VAL A 112 -11.41 -4.71 5.49
N TYR A 113 -11.04 -5.94 5.18
CA TYR A 113 -10.17 -6.80 5.97
C TYR A 113 -8.74 -6.77 5.46
N VAL A 114 -7.78 -7.00 6.35
CA VAL A 114 -6.38 -7.20 5.96
C VAL A 114 -5.84 -8.47 6.58
N LEU A 115 -5.18 -9.28 5.76
CA LEU A 115 -4.31 -10.36 6.21
C LEU A 115 -2.86 -9.86 6.15
N ASP A 116 -2.23 -9.74 7.31
CA ASP A 116 -0.85 -9.26 7.47
C ASP A 116 0.09 -10.46 7.65
N ILE A 117 0.99 -10.66 6.70
CA ILE A 117 1.92 -11.79 6.63
C ILE A 117 3.32 -11.24 6.84
N ASP A 118 3.97 -11.62 7.94
CA ASP A 118 5.31 -11.16 8.31
C ASP A 118 6.31 -12.33 8.33
N PRO A 119 7.10 -12.54 7.25
CA PRO A 119 8.11 -13.58 7.17
C PRO A 119 9.16 -13.52 8.28
N LYS A 120 9.49 -12.32 8.81
CA LYS A 120 10.45 -12.20 9.94
C LYS A 120 9.93 -12.83 11.22
N ASN A 121 8.60 -13.00 11.32
CA ASN A 121 7.92 -13.69 12.41
C ASN A 121 7.47 -15.13 12.05
N GLY A 122 7.95 -15.67 10.92
CA GLY A 122 7.58 -17.00 10.43
C GLY A 122 6.31 -17.02 9.58
N GLY A 123 5.86 -15.85 9.11
CA GLY A 123 4.71 -15.68 8.23
C GLY A 123 4.85 -16.45 6.93
N SER A 124 3.98 -17.43 6.73
CA SER A 124 3.89 -18.22 5.50
C SER A 124 2.46 -18.71 5.32
N LEU A 125 2.02 -18.83 4.07
CA LEU A 125 0.72 -19.38 3.71
C LEU A 125 0.80 -20.83 3.23
N GLU A 126 1.95 -21.50 3.35
CA GLU A 126 2.21 -22.87 2.87
C GLU A 126 0.96 -23.74 2.67
N GLY A 127 0.70 -24.11 1.41
CA GLY A 127 -0.45 -24.94 1.03
C GLY A 127 -1.80 -24.23 1.00
N ARG A 128 -1.86 -22.91 1.18
CA ARG A 128 -3.07 -22.09 1.15
C ARG A 128 -2.97 -21.04 0.05
N SER A 129 -4.01 -20.96 -0.77
CA SER A 129 -4.14 -19.93 -1.78
C SER A 129 -4.92 -18.72 -1.25
N LEU A 130 -4.63 -17.57 -1.84
CA LEU A 130 -5.44 -16.37 -1.75
C LEU A 130 -5.99 -16.04 -3.14
N PRO A 131 -7.21 -15.49 -3.24
CA PRO A 131 -7.70 -14.90 -4.48
C PRO A 131 -6.83 -13.70 -4.87
N ARG A 132 -6.78 -13.39 -6.17
CA ARG A 132 -6.11 -12.17 -6.65
C ARG A 132 -6.83 -10.94 -6.12
N GLY A 133 -6.05 -9.93 -5.72
CA GLY A 133 -6.56 -8.65 -5.24
C GLY A 133 -5.41 -7.73 -4.83
N PRO A 134 -5.71 -6.61 -4.16
CA PRO A 134 -4.68 -5.64 -3.80
C PRO A 134 -3.74 -6.19 -2.74
N VAL A 135 -2.43 -6.09 -3.02
CA VAL A 135 -1.35 -6.55 -2.16
C VAL A 135 -0.32 -5.45 -2.03
N SER A 136 0.02 -5.07 -0.80
CA SER A 136 1.15 -4.18 -0.56
C SER A 136 2.28 -4.90 0.14
N GLU A 137 3.51 -4.60 -0.25
CA GLU A 137 4.69 -4.96 0.52
C GLU A 137 4.82 -4.07 1.77
N THR A 138 5.49 -4.60 2.78
CA THR A 138 5.81 -3.90 4.02
C THR A 138 7.32 -3.76 4.17
N ILE A 139 7.74 -2.80 4.99
CA ILE A 139 9.15 -2.57 5.36
C ILE A 139 9.90 -3.79 5.98
N ASN A 140 9.19 -4.87 6.30
CA ASN A 140 9.77 -6.09 6.85
C ASN A 140 9.72 -7.26 5.87
N ASP A 141 9.61 -6.99 4.57
CA ASP A 141 9.48 -8.02 3.52
C ASP A 141 8.19 -8.85 3.64
N GLY A 142 7.27 -8.37 4.48
CA GLY A 142 5.92 -8.91 4.65
C GLY A 142 4.91 -8.30 3.68
N GLN A 143 3.68 -8.78 3.74
CA GLN A 143 2.62 -8.38 2.82
C GLN A 143 1.31 -8.10 3.56
N HIS A 144 0.60 -7.06 3.13
CA HIS A 144 -0.81 -6.86 3.46
C HIS A 144 -1.68 -7.25 2.27
N HIS A 145 -2.56 -8.24 2.46
CA HIS A 145 -3.57 -8.63 1.47
C HIS A 145 -4.92 -8.05 1.88
N LEU A 146 -5.57 -7.30 1.00
CA LEU A 146 -6.85 -6.64 1.27
C LEU A 146 -8.03 -7.46 0.76
N PHE A 147 -9.05 -7.61 1.60
CA PHE A 147 -10.29 -8.35 1.28
C PHE A 147 -11.52 -7.51 1.60
N ARG A 148 -12.63 -7.81 0.96
CA ARG A 148 -13.93 -7.18 1.22
C ARG A 148 -14.42 -7.53 2.62
N TYR A 149 -14.99 -6.57 3.33
CA TYR A 149 -15.68 -6.78 4.60
C TYR A 149 -17.16 -7.08 4.35
N ASP A 150 -17.58 -8.30 4.67
CA ASP A 150 -18.97 -8.76 4.40
C ASP A 150 -19.75 -9.11 5.66
N ILE A 151 -19.11 -9.83 6.58
CA ILE A 151 -19.66 -10.26 7.87
C ILE A 151 -18.76 -9.76 8.97
N ALA A 152 -19.26 -9.40 10.15
CA ALA A 152 -18.40 -8.94 11.24
C ALA A 152 -17.56 -10.08 11.84
N LEU A 153 -16.23 -9.99 11.72
CA LEU A 153 -15.28 -10.93 12.32
C LEU A 153 -14.36 -10.22 13.31
N PRO A 154 -13.99 -10.86 14.44
CA PRO A 154 -13.03 -10.29 15.37
C PRO A 154 -11.63 -10.31 14.74
N LYS A 155 -10.85 -9.26 14.98
CA LYS A 155 -9.41 -9.30 14.68
C LYS A 155 -8.74 -10.42 15.49
N ARG A 156 -7.73 -11.06 14.90
CA ARG A 156 -6.94 -12.09 15.59
C ARG A 156 -5.48 -11.99 15.20
N GLN A 157 -4.61 -12.06 16.19
CA GLN A 157 -3.18 -12.21 15.96
C GLN A 157 -2.81 -13.69 15.94
N GLY A 158 -1.84 -14.06 15.11
CA GLY A 158 -1.30 -15.41 15.03
C GLY A 158 -2.34 -16.44 14.61
N ILE A 159 -3.16 -16.15 13.58
CA ILE A 159 -4.06 -17.17 13.03
C ILE A 159 -3.26 -18.31 12.38
N LEU A 160 -2.07 -17.98 11.90
CA LEU A 160 -0.95 -18.87 11.57
C LEU A 160 0.33 -18.22 12.15
N PRO A 161 1.45 -18.95 12.25
CA PRO A 161 2.74 -18.35 12.61
C PRO A 161 3.03 -17.13 11.74
N GLY A 162 3.28 -15.96 12.37
CA GLY A 162 3.58 -14.71 11.67
C GLY A 162 2.46 -14.17 10.76
N VAL A 163 1.22 -14.65 10.90
CA VAL A 163 0.06 -14.17 10.14
C VAL A 163 -1.01 -13.62 11.07
N ASP A 164 -1.30 -12.33 10.93
CA ASP A 164 -2.32 -11.61 11.69
C ASP A 164 -3.52 -11.28 10.81
N PHE A 165 -4.73 -11.43 11.36
CA PHE A 165 -5.98 -11.00 10.75
C PHE A 165 -6.44 -9.67 11.36
N LEU A 166 -6.45 -8.63 10.54
CA LEU A 166 -6.82 -7.27 10.91
C LEU A 166 -8.26 -6.99 10.44
N ALA A 167 -9.10 -6.67 11.41
CA ALA A 167 -10.52 -6.37 11.25
C ALA A 167 -10.89 -5.10 12.02
N GLU A 168 -12.15 -4.99 12.45
CA GLU A 168 -12.65 -3.87 13.26
C GLU A 168 -11.71 -3.56 14.44
N GLY A 169 -11.42 -2.27 14.64
CA GLY A 169 -10.49 -1.81 15.67
C GLY A 169 -9.01 -2.08 15.40
N SER A 170 -8.62 -2.30 14.14
CA SER A 170 -7.24 -2.35 13.65
C SER A 170 -6.98 -1.32 12.56
N TYR A 171 -5.71 -1.10 12.23
CA TYR A 171 -5.31 -0.39 11.02
C TYR A 171 -4.10 -1.07 10.38
N ALA A 172 -3.96 -0.94 9.06
CA ALA A 172 -2.81 -1.41 8.29
C ALA A 172 -2.15 -0.22 7.58
N VAL A 173 -0.82 -0.17 7.53
CA VAL A 173 -0.12 0.91 6.80
C VAL A 173 -0.27 0.67 5.31
N LEU A 174 -0.60 1.73 4.56
CA LEU A 174 -0.79 1.70 3.11
C LEU A 174 0.39 2.34 2.36
N PRO A 175 0.64 1.88 1.13
CA PRO A 175 1.45 2.62 0.17
C PRO A 175 0.86 3.99 -0.18
N PRO A 176 1.67 4.94 -0.69
CA PRO A 176 3.09 5.02 -0.43
C PRO A 176 3.31 5.43 1.03
N SER A 177 4.20 4.73 1.75
CA SER A 177 4.68 5.18 3.07
C SER A 177 6.17 4.89 3.21
N TRP A 178 6.97 5.93 3.42
CA TRP A 178 8.42 5.88 3.65
C TRP A 178 9.26 5.13 2.60
N GLY A 179 8.76 4.94 1.38
CA GLY A 179 9.48 4.19 0.33
C GLY A 179 9.64 2.70 0.63
N SER A 180 8.93 2.17 1.64
CA SER A 180 8.99 0.76 2.04
C SER A 180 7.62 0.08 2.07
N TYR A 181 6.56 0.86 1.88
CA TYR A 181 5.22 0.34 1.64
C TYR A 181 4.86 0.70 0.21
N GLU A 182 4.82 -0.30 -0.66
CA GLU A 182 4.54 -0.19 -2.08
C GLU A 182 3.49 -1.21 -2.50
N TRP A 183 2.68 -0.89 -3.50
CA TRP A 183 1.72 -1.84 -4.05
C TRP A 183 2.46 -2.84 -4.93
N ILE A 184 2.30 -4.13 -4.65
CA ILE A 184 2.63 -5.23 -5.56
C ILE A 184 1.51 -5.37 -6.59
N GLU A 185 0.26 -5.32 -6.11
CA GLU A 185 -0.95 -5.29 -6.92
C GLU A 185 -1.81 -4.12 -6.40
N GLU A 186 -2.12 -3.16 -7.28
CA GLU A 186 -2.83 -1.94 -6.91
C GLU A 186 -4.34 -2.18 -6.71
N PRO A 187 -5.01 -1.37 -5.88
CA PRO A 187 -6.46 -1.39 -5.76
C PRO A 187 -7.12 -0.67 -6.94
N ASP A 188 -7.03 -1.21 -8.16
CA ASP A 188 -7.38 -0.57 -9.46
C ASP A 188 -8.86 -0.15 -9.65
N GLY A 189 -9.68 -0.25 -8.61
CA GLY A 189 -11.08 0.20 -8.60
C GLY A 189 -12.09 -0.93 -8.84
N GLY A 190 -11.60 -2.15 -9.05
CA GLY A 190 -12.41 -3.35 -8.93
C GLY A 190 -12.86 -3.61 -7.49
N GLU A 191 -13.84 -4.50 -7.34
CA GLU A 191 -14.27 -4.97 -6.03
C GLU A 191 -13.14 -5.73 -5.34
N LEU A 192 -12.99 -5.56 -4.02
CA LEU A 192 -12.03 -6.35 -3.25
C LEU A 192 -12.43 -7.83 -3.26
N PRO A 193 -11.46 -8.76 -3.28
CA PRO A 193 -11.78 -10.18 -3.26
C PRO A 193 -12.46 -10.58 -1.94
N GLU A 194 -13.26 -11.64 -2.00
CA GLU A 194 -13.88 -12.23 -0.81
C GLU A 194 -12.82 -12.87 0.11
N LEU A 195 -13.10 -12.86 1.41
CA LEU A 195 -12.21 -13.46 2.39
C LEU A 195 -12.22 -15.00 2.25
N PRO A 196 -11.07 -15.68 2.10
CA PRO A 196 -11.04 -17.14 1.95
C PRO A 196 -11.65 -17.86 3.16
N GLN A 197 -12.41 -18.93 2.88
CA GLN A 197 -13.10 -19.71 3.93
C GLN A 197 -12.14 -20.22 5.01
N TRP A 198 -10.91 -20.59 4.64
CA TRP A 198 -9.92 -21.07 5.61
C TRP A 198 -9.52 -19.99 6.63
N VAL A 199 -9.53 -18.70 6.26
CA VAL A 199 -9.26 -17.60 7.19
C VAL A 199 -10.42 -17.47 8.17
N ILE A 200 -11.64 -17.51 7.67
CA ILE A 200 -12.87 -17.47 8.48
C ILE A 200 -12.85 -18.59 9.52
N ASP A 201 -12.56 -19.82 9.10
CA ASP A 201 -12.50 -20.99 9.98
C ASP A 201 -11.48 -20.81 11.12
N LEU A 202 -10.29 -20.29 10.82
CA LEU A 202 -9.25 -20.04 11.84
C LEU A 202 -9.63 -18.92 12.80
N VAL A 203 -10.29 -17.87 12.31
CA VAL A 203 -10.76 -16.74 13.13
C VAL A 203 -11.87 -17.18 14.08
N VAL A 204 -12.83 -17.98 13.59
CA VAL A 204 -13.99 -18.45 14.35
C VAL A 204 -13.62 -19.53 15.38
N ARG A 205 -12.88 -20.57 14.97
CA ARG A 205 -12.46 -21.67 15.88
C ARG A 205 -11.54 -21.17 16.99
N GLY A 206 -10.84 -20.09 16.71
CA GLY A 206 -9.85 -19.49 17.55
C GLY A 206 -8.52 -20.23 17.52
N ALA A 207 -7.56 -19.61 16.83
CA ALA A 207 -6.25 -20.19 16.61
C ALA A 207 -5.61 -20.73 17.91
N CYS A 208 -5.32 -22.03 17.89
CA CYS A 208 -4.62 -22.79 18.90
C CYS A 208 -3.10 -22.70 18.68
N HIS A 209 -2.50 -21.51 18.66
CA HIS A 209 -1.05 -21.40 18.61
C HIS A 209 -0.54 -20.59 19.81
N PRO A 210 0.30 -21.19 20.68
CA PRO A 210 0.87 -20.46 21.80
C PRO A 210 1.81 -19.39 21.26
N SER A 211 1.42 -18.12 21.42
CA SER A 211 2.31 -16.97 21.22
C SER A 211 3.55 -17.15 22.09
N LYS A 212 4.76 -16.98 21.52
CA LYS A 212 6.03 -17.07 22.25
C LYS A 212 5.95 -16.26 23.56
N GLY A 213 6.18 -16.95 24.68
CA GLY A 213 5.97 -16.40 26.02
C GLY A 213 6.74 -15.10 26.26
N LYS A 214 6.06 -14.11 26.82
CA LYS A 214 6.71 -12.99 27.53
C LYS A 214 7.61 -13.62 28.60
N LYS A 215 8.93 -13.42 28.51
CA LYS A 215 9.86 -13.69 29.62
C LYS A 215 9.34 -12.94 30.85
N ARG A 216 8.78 -13.67 31.82
CA ARG A 216 8.54 -13.14 33.17
C ARG A 216 9.91 -12.73 33.72
N LYS A 217 10.05 -11.45 34.09
CA LYS A 217 11.17 -11.00 34.92
C LYS A 217 11.13 -11.84 36.20
N LYS A 218 12.21 -12.57 36.48
CA LYS A 218 12.42 -13.19 37.80
C LYS A 218 12.57 -12.04 38.80
N GLU A 219 11.60 -11.88 39.69
CA GLU A 219 11.79 -11.10 40.90
C GLU A 219 12.90 -11.75 41.73
N GLY A 220 13.81 -10.89 42.18
CA GLY A 220 14.99 -11.26 42.93
C GLY A 220 14.62 -11.93 44.25
N ARG A 221 15.34 -13.00 44.52
CA ARG A 221 15.32 -13.77 45.75
C ARG A 221 15.80 -12.86 46.90
N ILE A 222 14.93 -12.58 47.85
CA ILE A 222 15.33 -12.14 49.18
C ILE A 222 15.69 -13.43 49.94
N SER A 223 16.91 -13.48 50.47
CA SER A 223 17.37 -14.53 51.39
C SER A 223 17.88 -13.84 52.66
N PRO A 224 17.79 -14.54 53.82
CA PRO A 224 17.59 -13.95 55.14
C PRO A 224 18.82 -13.28 55.75
#